data_AF-A0A7C2FER4-F1
#
_entry.id   AF-A0A7C2FER4-F1
#
_cell.length_a   1.000
_cell.length_b   1.000
_cell.length_c   1.000
_cell.angle_alpha   90.00
_cell.angle_beta   90.00
_cell.angle_gamma   90.00
#
_symmetry.space_group_name_H-M   'P 1'
#
loop_
_entity.id
_entity.type
_entity.pdbx_description
1 polymer ?
#
loop_
_entity_poly.entity_id
_entity_poly.type
_entity_poly.pdbx_seq_one_letter_code
_entity_poly.pdbx_strand_id
1 'polypeptide(L)'
;MSESFGVASLENKDTWKIIEEELEKPSIFKSRESLSPEYIPQHLPHREKELRELTSYFKHLVTTPGSISQRVLITGRVGTGKTALAKVFGRDFARLAVEKGYRVRYAHVNCHRNRSLYNVIADIGRQLDVPVPPRGLSSKEMYDLILNYLDERDEYAIITLDEFHYFANI
;
A
#
# COMPACT_ATOMS: atom_id res chain seq x y z
N MET A 1 -23.56 24.45 60.78
CA MET A 1 -22.97 23.16 60.35
C MET A 1 -23.35 22.97 58.89
N SER A 2 -22.54 23.45 57.93
CA SER A 2 -21.35 22.78 57.34
C SER A 2 -21.74 21.44 56.69
N GLU A 3 -21.43 21.09 55.43
CA GLU A 3 -20.47 21.61 54.45
C GLU A 3 -20.81 21.09 53.04
N SER A 4 -20.47 21.90 52.05
CA SER A 4 -20.06 21.61 50.66
C SER A 4 -19.98 20.15 50.18
N PHE A 5 -20.73 19.83 49.11
CA PHE A 5 -20.34 18.83 48.11
C PHE A 5 -20.04 19.54 46.78
N GLY A 6 -18.84 20.13 46.70
CA GLY A 6 -18.25 20.65 45.48
C GLY A 6 -16.86 20.06 45.28
N VAL A 7 -16.76 18.80 44.82
CA VAL A 7 -15.47 18.18 44.48
C VAL A 7 -15.66 17.18 43.33
N ALA A 8 -15.77 17.68 42.09
CA ALA A 8 -15.58 16.88 40.87
C ALA A 8 -15.10 17.70 39.66
N SER A 9 -14.65 18.95 39.87
CA SER A 9 -14.42 19.93 38.80
C SER A 9 -12.97 20.39 38.65
N LEU A 10 -12.04 19.87 39.46
CA LEU A 10 -10.68 20.41 39.59
C LEU A 10 -9.57 19.46 39.07
N GLU A 11 -9.75 18.14 39.11
CA GLU A 11 -8.69 17.18 38.71
C GLU A 11 -8.45 17.11 37.19
N ASN A 12 -9.38 17.57 36.36
CA ASN A 12 -9.22 17.50 34.90
C ASN A 12 -8.54 18.76 34.32
N LYS A 13 -8.56 19.90 35.04
CA LYS A 13 -8.04 21.19 34.55
C LYS A 13 -6.56 21.17 34.19
N ASP A 14 -5.77 20.42 34.96
CA ASP A 14 -4.34 20.30 34.72
C ASP A 14 -4.04 19.47 33.47
N THR A 15 -4.79 18.39 33.24
CA THR A 15 -4.67 17.60 31.99
C THR A 15 -5.08 18.40 30.77
N TRP A 16 -6.19 19.15 30.84
CA TRP A 16 -6.62 20.05 29.76
C TRP A 16 -5.56 21.09 29.42
N LYS A 17 -4.97 21.73 30.44
CA LYS A 17 -3.95 22.76 30.27
C LYS A 17 -2.67 22.21 29.64
N ILE A 18 -2.21 21.02 30.06
CA ILE A 18 -1.05 20.35 29.46
C ILE A 18 -1.30 20.05 27.97
N ILE A 19 -2.49 19.55 27.61
CA ILE A 19 -2.82 19.24 26.22
C ILE A 19 -2.86 20.52 25.37
N GLU A 20 -3.47 21.59 25.88
CA GLU A 20 -3.56 22.88 25.18
C GLU A 20 -2.15 23.48 24.94
N GLU A 21 -1.30 23.50 25.95
CA GLU A 21 0.09 23.97 25.84
C GLU A 21 0.90 23.16 24.80
N GLU A 22 0.69 21.83 24.71
CA GLU A 22 1.35 21.00 23.70
C GLU A 22 0.81 21.24 22.28
N LEU A 23 -0.49 21.48 22.12
CA LEU A 23 -1.11 21.74 20.82
C LEU A 23 -0.73 23.12 20.25
N GLU A 24 -0.46 24.10 21.12
CA GLU A 24 -0.06 25.45 20.72
C GLU A 24 1.44 25.57 20.36
N LYS A 25 2.24 24.53 20.62
CA LYS A 25 3.68 24.56 20.30
C LYS A 25 3.89 24.73 18.78
N PRO A 26 4.73 25.69 18.36
CA PRO A 26 5.04 25.87 16.96
C PRO A 26 5.80 24.66 16.41
N SER A 27 5.40 24.19 15.22
CA SER A 27 6.06 23.12 14.49
C SER A 27 6.78 23.68 13.27
N ILE A 28 8.02 23.23 13.04
CA ILE A 28 8.76 23.51 11.79
C ILE A 28 8.26 22.67 10.61
N PHE A 29 7.49 21.61 10.88
CA PHE A 29 6.95 20.74 9.85
C PHE A 29 5.62 21.26 9.34
N LYS A 30 5.54 21.50 8.02
CA LYS A 30 4.26 21.73 7.33
C LYS A 30 3.46 20.44 7.12
N SER A 31 4.15 19.32 6.87
CA SER A 31 3.59 17.96 6.81
C SER A 31 4.67 16.98 7.24
N ARG A 32 4.46 16.33 8.40
CA ARG A 32 5.39 15.32 8.93
C ARG A 32 5.31 14.01 8.15
N GLU A 33 4.15 13.75 7.56
CA GLU A 33 3.82 12.54 6.81
C GLU A 33 4.72 12.40 5.59
N SER A 34 5.18 13.52 5.01
CA SER A 34 6.12 13.55 3.89
C SER A 34 7.48 12.92 4.20
N LEU A 35 7.82 12.79 5.49
CA LEU A 35 9.06 12.16 5.98
C LEU A 35 8.85 10.69 6.37
N SER A 36 7.62 10.20 6.31
CA SER A 36 7.33 8.79 6.57
C SER A 36 7.99 7.91 5.53
N PRO A 37 8.60 6.76 5.91
CA PRO A 37 9.08 5.76 4.94
C PRO A 37 7.98 5.24 4.02
N GLU A 38 6.72 5.34 4.43
CA GLU A 38 5.56 4.93 3.62
C GLU A 38 5.06 6.02 2.67
N TYR A 39 5.60 7.24 2.78
CA TYR A 39 5.21 8.34 1.91
C TYR A 39 5.58 8.03 0.45
N ILE A 40 4.59 8.18 -0.43
CA ILE A 40 4.78 8.04 -1.87
C ILE A 40 4.77 9.45 -2.46
N PRO A 41 5.90 9.96 -2.95
CA PRO A 41 5.93 11.28 -3.56
C PRO A 41 5.10 11.29 -4.85
N GLN A 42 4.69 12.49 -5.27
CA GLN A 42 4.00 12.68 -6.57
C GLN A 42 4.96 12.45 -7.74
N HIS A 43 6.22 12.86 -7.59
CA HIS A 43 7.26 12.72 -8.60
C HIS A 43 8.50 12.05 -7.99
N LEU A 44 9.13 11.16 -8.75
CA LEU A 44 10.31 10.42 -8.35
C LEU A 44 11.52 10.91 -9.18
N PRO A 45 12.27 11.93 -8.71
CA PRO A 45 13.34 12.51 -9.49
C PRO A 45 14.47 11.49 -9.72
N HIS A 46 15.13 11.58 -10.88
CA HIS A 46 16.27 10.75 -11.27
C HIS A 46 15.94 9.25 -11.45
N ARG A 47 14.66 8.91 -11.64
CA ARG A 47 14.17 7.54 -11.89
C ARG A 47 13.33 7.42 -13.16
N GLU A 48 13.43 8.42 -14.04
CA GLU A 48 12.66 8.51 -15.28
C GLU A 48 13.01 7.38 -16.24
N LYS A 49 14.27 6.92 -16.25
CA LYS A 49 14.70 5.81 -17.10
C LYS A 49 14.04 4.50 -16.66
N GLU A 50 14.11 4.17 -15.38
CA GLU A 50 13.54 2.95 -14.82
C GLU A 50 12.01 2.96 -14.91
N LEU A 51 11.36 4.12 -14.72
CA LEU A 51 9.93 4.28 -14.96
C LEU A 51 9.54 3.98 -16.42
N ARG A 52 10.33 4.45 -17.40
CA ARG A 52 10.10 4.15 -18.82
C ARG A 52 10.30 2.66 -19.13
N GLU A 53 11.30 2.02 -18.53
CA GLU A 53 11.53 0.58 -18.69
C GLU A 53 10.36 -0.24 -18.14
N LEU A 54 9.94 0.03 -16.89
CA LEU A 54 8.76 -0.62 -16.30
C LEU A 54 7.51 -0.40 -17.17
N THR A 55 7.28 0.83 -17.63
CA THR A 55 6.17 1.13 -18.53
C THR A 55 6.26 0.32 -19.83
N SER A 56 7.44 0.18 -20.43
CA SER A 56 7.63 -0.61 -21.65
C SER A 56 7.35 -2.09 -21.43
N TYR A 57 7.71 -2.64 -20.27
CA TYR A 57 7.43 -4.04 -19.94
C TYR A 57 5.94 -4.30 -19.72
N PHE A 58 5.23 -3.38 -19.06
CA PHE A 58 3.82 -3.57 -18.68
C PHE A 58 2.80 -2.98 -19.66
N LYS A 59 3.21 -2.23 -20.70
CA LYS A 59 2.28 -1.62 -21.69
C LYS A 59 1.33 -2.62 -22.37
N HIS A 60 1.65 -3.91 -22.41
CA HIS A 60 0.78 -4.95 -22.95
C HIS A 60 -0.58 -4.99 -22.22
N LEU A 61 -0.63 -4.66 -20.93
CA LEU A 61 -1.89 -4.57 -20.16
C LEU A 61 -2.90 -3.55 -20.70
N VAL A 62 -2.47 -2.62 -21.56
CA VAL A 62 -3.31 -1.59 -22.18
C VAL A 62 -3.21 -1.57 -23.71
N THR A 63 -2.48 -2.49 -24.31
CA THR A 63 -2.33 -2.58 -25.79
C THR A 63 -2.77 -3.92 -26.33
N THR A 64 -2.48 -5.00 -25.60
CA THR A 64 -2.93 -6.36 -25.88
C THR A 64 -3.26 -7.07 -24.55
N PRO A 65 -4.30 -6.64 -23.81
CA PRO A 65 -4.63 -7.22 -22.50
C PRO A 65 -4.82 -8.73 -22.60
N GLY A 66 -4.36 -9.48 -21.61
CA GLY A 66 -4.45 -10.95 -21.57
C GLY A 66 -3.44 -11.70 -22.45
N SER A 67 -2.63 -11.01 -23.26
CA SER A 67 -1.68 -11.70 -24.17
C SER A 67 -0.51 -12.38 -23.44
N ILE A 68 -0.07 -11.82 -22.30
CA ILE A 68 1.08 -12.32 -21.53
C ILE A 68 0.97 -11.89 -20.07
N SER A 69 1.47 -12.74 -19.16
CA SER A 69 1.72 -12.37 -17.76
C SER A 69 3.19 -12.00 -17.57
N GLN A 70 3.47 -10.70 -17.41
CA GLN A 70 4.83 -10.18 -17.29
C GLN A 70 5.33 -10.23 -15.84
N ARG A 71 6.60 -10.62 -15.67
CA ARG A 71 7.32 -10.58 -14.39
C ARG A 71 8.56 -9.69 -14.52
N VAL A 72 8.83 -8.89 -13.49
CA VAL A 72 10.01 -8.03 -13.42
C VAL A 72 10.62 -8.15 -12.02
N LEU A 73 11.94 -8.26 -11.96
CA LEU A 73 12.70 -8.24 -10.70
C LEU A 73 13.45 -6.90 -10.60
N ILE A 74 13.17 -6.13 -9.55
CA ILE A 74 13.87 -4.87 -9.28
C ILE A 74 14.97 -5.12 -8.24
N THR A 75 16.23 -4.93 -8.61
CA THR A 75 17.38 -5.15 -7.74
C THR A 75 18.16 -3.86 -7.49
N GLY A 76 18.96 -3.84 -6.42
CA GLY A 76 19.79 -2.69 -6.07
C GLY A 76 19.99 -2.55 -4.57
N ARG A 77 20.98 -1.73 -4.17
CA ARG A 77 21.35 -1.52 -2.77
C ARG A 77 20.20 -0.92 -1.94
N VAL A 78 20.29 -1.02 -0.62
CA VAL A 78 19.35 -0.39 0.33
C VAL A 78 19.35 1.14 0.13
N GLY A 79 18.19 1.77 0.31
CA GLY A 79 18.05 3.23 0.18
C GLY A 79 18.09 3.78 -1.24
N THR A 80 18.15 2.93 -2.26
CA THR A 80 18.16 3.38 -3.67
C THR A 80 16.77 3.75 -4.21
N GLY A 81 15.68 3.59 -3.44
CA GLY A 81 14.34 3.99 -3.88
C GLY A 81 13.59 2.96 -4.73
N LYS A 82 13.96 1.67 -4.65
CA LYS A 82 13.25 0.56 -5.33
C LYS A 82 11.76 0.49 -4.97
N THR A 83 11.46 0.53 -3.68
CA THR A 83 10.08 0.55 -3.16
C THR A 83 9.31 1.75 -3.67
N ALA A 84 9.91 2.94 -3.63
CA ALA A 84 9.27 4.16 -4.12
C ALA A 84 9.00 4.10 -5.63
N LEU A 85 9.95 3.56 -6.41
CA LEU A 85 9.77 3.30 -7.85
C LEU A 85 8.61 2.36 -8.12
N ALA A 86 8.54 1.21 -7.43
CA ALA A 86 7.47 0.23 -7.63
C ALA A 86 6.09 0.81 -7.26
N LYS A 87 5.99 1.50 -6.11
CA LYS A 87 4.75 2.14 -5.64
C LYS A 87 4.27 3.22 -6.62
N VAL A 88 5.16 4.14 -7.04
CA VAL A 88 4.83 5.21 -8.00
C VAL A 88 4.40 4.61 -9.34
N PHE A 89 5.18 3.67 -9.88
CA PHE A 89 4.86 3.00 -11.14
C PHE A 89 3.49 2.31 -11.09
N GLY A 90 3.26 1.45 -10.10
CA GLY A 90 2.01 0.68 -10.00
C GLY A 90 0.78 1.56 -9.81
N ARG A 91 0.86 2.56 -8.92
CA ARG A 91 -0.20 3.55 -8.68
C ARG A 91 -0.55 4.30 -9.97
N ASP A 92 0.45 4.89 -10.62
CA ASP A 92 0.22 5.80 -11.74
C ASP A 92 -0.13 5.03 -13.03
N PHE A 93 0.45 3.85 -13.24
CA PHE A 93 0.09 2.99 -14.36
C PHE A 93 -1.37 2.52 -14.25
N ALA A 94 -1.78 2.01 -13.08
CA ALA A 94 -3.16 1.56 -12.88
C ALA A 94 -4.15 2.71 -13.05
N ARG A 95 -3.85 3.90 -12.49
CA ARG A 95 -4.66 5.09 -12.69
C ARG A 95 -4.81 5.46 -14.17
N LEU A 96 -3.70 5.56 -14.91
CA LEU A 96 -3.72 5.89 -16.34
C LEU A 96 -4.42 4.82 -17.18
N ALA A 97 -4.32 3.55 -16.80
CA ALA A 97 -5.04 2.46 -17.47
C ALA A 97 -6.55 2.63 -17.31
N VAL A 98 -7.03 2.94 -16.10
CA VAL A 98 -8.45 3.22 -15.83
C VAL A 98 -8.93 4.45 -16.61
N GLU A 99 -8.15 5.54 -16.63
CA GLU A 99 -8.48 6.73 -17.43
C GLU A 99 -8.59 6.43 -18.94
N LYS A 100 -7.93 5.37 -19.43
CA LYS A 100 -8.00 4.89 -20.81
C LYS A 100 -9.06 3.80 -21.05
N GLY A 101 -9.85 3.44 -20.04
CA GLY A 101 -10.90 2.43 -20.15
C GLY A 101 -10.45 0.99 -19.94
N TYR A 102 -9.22 0.75 -19.46
CA TYR A 102 -8.73 -0.58 -19.10
C TYR A 102 -8.91 -0.85 -17.61
N ARG A 103 -9.24 -2.09 -17.26
CA ARG A 103 -9.42 -2.50 -15.87
C ARG A 103 -8.13 -3.08 -15.30
N VAL A 104 -7.23 -2.21 -14.85
CA VAL A 104 -5.97 -2.60 -14.22
C VAL A 104 -5.95 -2.12 -12.77
N ARG A 105 -5.74 -3.06 -11.84
CA ARG A 105 -5.62 -2.81 -10.39
C ARG A 105 -4.16 -2.93 -9.95
N TYR A 106 -3.82 -2.29 -8.83
CA TYR A 106 -2.49 -2.37 -8.25
C TYR A 106 -2.54 -2.83 -6.80
N ALA A 107 -1.70 -3.81 -6.45
CA ALA A 107 -1.47 -4.24 -5.08
C ALA A 107 0.04 -4.22 -4.76
N HIS A 108 0.40 -3.67 -3.60
CA HIS A 108 1.77 -3.64 -3.10
C HIS A 108 1.82 -4.30 -1.73
N VAL A 109 2.48 -5.46 -1.64
CA VAL A 109 2.65 -6.19 -0.38
C VAL A 109 4.11 -6.12 0.06
N ASN A 110 4.32 -5.70 1.31
CA ASN A 110 5.64 -5.75 1.93
C ASN A 110 5.83 -7.10 2.64
N CYS A 111 6.65 -7.97 2.08
CA CYS A 111 6.89 -9.33 2.57
C CYS A 111 7.70 -9.38 3.87
N HIS A 112 8.40 -8.31 4.26
CA HIS A 112 9.07 -8.25 5.56
C HIS A 112 8.05 -8.13 6.72
N ARG A 113 6.92 -7.44 6.50
CA ARG A 113 5.82 -7.34 7.48
C ARG A 113 4.91 -8.59 7.47
N ASN A 114 4.69 -9.20 6.31
CA ASN A 114 3.80 -10.36 6.15
C ASN A 114 4.60 -11.67 6.00
N ARG A 115 4.82 -12.38 7.11
CA ARG A 115 5.70 -13.57 7.17
C ARG A 115 5.06 -14.92 6.79
N SER A 116 3.78 -14.95 6.41
CA SER A 116 3.12 -16.19 5.98
C SER A 116 2.54 -16.04 4.58
N LEU A 117 2.52 -17.14 3.83
CA LEU A 117 1.93 -17.17 2.49
C LEU A 117 0.47 -16.69 2.52
N TYR A 118 -0.28 -17.12 3.55
CA TYR A 118 -1.65 -16.69 3.76
C TYR A 118 -1.77 -15.17 3.91
N ASN A 119 -0.94 -14.54 4.75
CA ASN A 119 -0.99 -13.09 4.96
C ASN A 119 -0.62 -12.31 3.71
N VAL A 120 0.32 -12.80 2.90
CA VAL A 120 0.67 -12.19 1.62
C VAL A 120 -0.52 -12.24 0.66
N ILE A 121 -1.11 -13.42 0.46
CA ILE A 121 -2.25 -13.60 -0.46
C ILE A 121 -3.48 -12.83 0.03
N ALA A 122 -3.77 -12.85 1.33
CA ALA A 122 -4.89 -12.13 1.92
C ALA A 122 -4.73 -10.61 1.76
N ASP A 123 -3.52 -10.07 1.92
CA ASP A 123 -3.26 -8.64 1.71
C ASP A 123 -3.39 -8.24 0.23
N ILE A 124 -2.99 -9.10 -0.72
CA ILE A 124 -3.28 -8.91 -2.15
C ILE A 124 -4.79 -8.83 -2.37
N GLY A 125 -5.55 -9.83 -1.90
CA GLY A 125 -7.00 -9.85 -2.08
C GLY A 125 -7.70 -8.63 -1.48
N ARG A 126 -7.27 -8.19 -0.30
CA ARG A 126 -7.77 -6.96 0.35
C ARG A 126 -7.50 -5.72 -0.48
N GLN A 127 -6.29 -5.55 -1.04
CA GLN A 127 -5.95 -4.38 -1.86
C GLN A 127 -6.62 -4.40 -3.24
N LEU A 128 -7.00 -5.58 -3.72
CA LEU A 128 -7.80 -5.77 -4.94
C LEU A 128 -9.32 -5.75 -4.66
N ASP A 129 -9.74 -5.39 -3.44
CA ASP A 129 -11.13 -5.37 -2.97
C ASP A 129 -11.92 -6.66 -3.29
N VAL A 130 -11.24 -7.81 -3.21
CA VAL A 130 -11.86 -9.12 -3.41
C VAL A 130 -12.73 -9.44 -2.18
N PRO A 131 -14.04 -9.73 -2.34
CA PRO A 131 -14.92 -10.08 -1.25
C PRO A 131 -14.55 -11.47 -0.72
N VAL A 132 -14.07 -11.51 0.52
CA VAL A 132 -13.69 -12.75 1.21
C VAL A 132 -14.88 -13.22 2.05
N PRO A 133 -15.27 -14.51 1.98
CA PRO A 133 -16.33 -15.04 2.82
C PRO A 133 -15.96 -15.00 4.31
N PRO A 134 -16.94 -14.99 5.22
CA PRO A 134 -16.70 -14.90 6.67
C PRO A 134 -16.05 -16.16 7.28
N ARG A 135 -16.01 -17.28 6.52
CA ARG A 135 -15.31 -18.50 6.94
C ARG A 135 -13.80 -18.38 6.69
N GLY A 136 -13.01 -19.14 7.44
CA GLY A 136 -11.59 -19.30 7.15
C GLY A 136 -11.36 -19.94 5.78
N LEU A 137 -10.39 -19.41 5.05
CA LEU A 137 -9.88 -19.97 3.79
C LEU A 137 -8.44 -20.44 3.98
N SER A 138 -8.09 -21.54 3.32
CA SER A 138 -6.69 -21.89 3.10
C SER A 138 -6.01 -20.90 2.14
N SER A 139 -4.67 -20.89 2.12
CA SER A 139 -3.91 -20.07 1.17
C SER A 139 -4.28 -20.35 -0.29
N LYS A 140 -4.57 -21.62 -0.62
CA LYS A 140 -4.99 -22.03 -1.96
C LYS A 140 -6.38 -21.52 -2.29
N GLU A 141 -7.36 -21.70 -1.40
CA GLU A 141 -8.72 -21.19 -1.63
C GLU A 141 -8.73 -19.66 -1.79
N MET A 142 -7.93 -18.94 -1.01
CA MET A 142 -7.81 -17.49 -1.14
C MET A 142 -7.17 -17.09 -2.48
N TYR A 143 -6.15 -17.81 -2.92
CA TYR A 143 -5.52 -17.58 -4.23
C TYR A 143 -6.49 -17.84 -5.38
N ASP A 144 -7.17 -19.00 -5.36
CA ASP A 144 -8.16 -19.36 -6.38
C ASP A 144 -9.33 -18.37 -6.41
N LEU A 145 -9.76 -17.87 -5.23
CA LEU A 145 -10.77 -16.82 -5.12
C LEU A 145 -10.34 -15.52 -5.82
N ILE A 146 -9.10 -15.06 -5.59
CA ILE A 146 -8.57 -13.85 -6.23
C ILE A 146 -8.50 -14.03 -7.75
N LEU A 147 -7.99 -15.17 -8.23
CA LEU A 147 -7.91 -15.43 -9.68
C LEU A 147 -9.28 -15.43 -10.34
N ASN A 148 -10.23 -16.21 -9.81
CA ASN A 148 -11.58 -16.27 -10.35
C ASN A 148 -12.27 -14.90 -10.33
N TYR A 149 -12.06 -14.13 -9.25
CA TYR A 149 -12.61 -12.78 -9.13
C TYR A 149 -12.13 -11.83 -10.25
N LEU A 150 -10.85 -11.91 -10.60
CA LEU A 150 -10.23 -11.11 -11.67
C LEU A 150 -10.72 -11.58 -13.05
N ASP A 151 -10.72 -12.89 -13.28
CA ASP A 151 -11.17 -13.50 -14.54
C ASP A 151 -12.64 -13.18 -14.85
N GLU A 152 -13.54 -13.32 -13.86
CA GLU A 152 -14.98 -13.02 -14.02
C GLU A 152 -15.27 -11.56 -14.39
N ARG A 153 -14.35 -10.64 -14.06
CA ARG A 153 -14.51 -9.20 -14.30
C ARG A 153 -13.66 -8.68 -15.46
N ASP A 154 -12.90 -9.54 -16.12
CA ASP A 154 -11.88 -9.15 -17.10
C ASP A 154 -10.99 -8.03 -16.53
N GLU A 155 -10.52 -8.23 -15.29
CA GLU A 155 -9.61 -7.33 -14.57
C GLU A 155 -8.19 -7.89 -14.55
N TYR A 156 -7.21 -7.00 -14.70
CA TYR A 156 -5.79 -7.34 -14.61
C TYR A 156 -5.19 -6.72 -13.36
N ALA A 157 -4.22 -7.39 -12.76
CA ALA A 157 -3.54 -6.89 -11.56
C ALA A 157 -2.04 -6.77 -11.78
N ILE A 158 -1.48 -5.63 -11.37
CA ILE A 158 -0.04 -5.48 -11.12
C ILE A 158 0.17 -5.73 -9.63
N ILE A 159 1.01 -6.72 -9.30
CA ILE A 159 1.31 -7.09 -7.92
C ILE A 159 2.80 -6.86 -7.66
N THR A 160 3.12 -6.06 -6.65
CA THR A 160 4.48 -5.91 -6.14
C THR A 160 4.65 -6.72 -4.86
N LEU A 161 5.64 -7.61 -4.86
CA LEU A 161 6.12 -8.30 -3.66
C LEU A 161 7.43 -7.62 -3.22
N ASP A 162 7.32 -6.64 -2.33
CA ASP A 162 8.46 -5.87 -1.86
C ASP A 162 9.19 -6.59 -0.73
N GLU A 163 10.51 -6.43 -0.66
CA GLU A 163 11.36 -7.11 0.31
C GLU A 163 11.17 -8.65 0.30
N PHE A 164 10.92 -9.23 -0.88
CA PHE A 164 10.58 -10.65 -1.07
C PHE A 164 11.63 -11.62 -0.54
N HIS A 165 12.90 -11.21 -0.43
CA HIS A 165 13.96 -12.06 0.12
C HIS A 165 13.73 -12.49 1.58
N TYR A 166 12.91 -11.76 2.34
CA TYR A 166 12.48 -12.18 3.68
C TYR A 166 11.48 -13.35 3.64
N PHE A 167 10.73 -13.49 2.54
CA PHE A 167 9.77 -14.56 2.34
C PHE A 167 10.42 -15.81 1.72
N ALA A 168 11.36 -15.63 0.80
CA ALA A 168 12.02 -16.73 0.07
C ALA A 168 13.00 -17.57 0.91
N ASN A 169 13.37 -17.09 2.10
CA ASN A 169 14.27 -17.79 3.04
C ASN A 169 13.51 -18.57 4.14
N ILE A 170 12.20 -18.77 3.96
CA ILE A 170 11.33 -19.62 4.79
C ILE A 170 11.11 -20.93 4.03
#